data_AF-A0A4Q3UP97-F1
#
_entry.id   AF-A0A4Q3UP97-F1
#
_cell.length_a   1.000
_cell.length_b   1.000
_cell.length_c   1.000
_cell.angle_alpha   90.00
_cell.angle_beta   90.00
_cell.angle_gamma   90.00
#
_symmetry.space_group_name_H-M   'P 1'
#
loop_
_entity.id
_entity.type
_entity.pdbx_description
1 polymer ?
#
loop_
_entity_poly.entity_id
_entity_poly.type
_entity_poly.pdbx_seq_one_letter_code
_entity_poly.pdbx_strand_id
1 'polypeptide(L)'
;YVTYAQTQLLLAEARHRDYITTGTAKEYYEAGIRGHMTQRDMWATTNGGPSPITKPEQDAYLQQPDVLFNSATALKQINEQYWVASLMIWAEAWANFRRSGYPQLSPLNFPGEDRFVTAGDGFIHRLPYPLKEWSINSTNVQQASDRIGGDNMGTRVFWDKK
;
A
#
# COMPACT_ATOMS: atom_id res chain seq x y z
N TYR A 1 3.63 9.19 9.39
CA TYR A 1 4.40 8.31 10.29
C TYR A 1 4.77 7.06 9.50
N VAL A 2 5.89 6.42 9.81
CA VAL A 2 6.37 5.20 9.14
C VAL A 2 6.75 4.18 10.21
N THR A 3 6.40 2.92 10.00
CA THR A 3 6.70 1.85 10.97
C THR A 3 8.01 1.13 10.63
N TYR A 4 8.57 0.45 11.63
CA TYR A 4 9.69 -0.46 11.39
C TYR A 4 9.36 -1.50 10.33
N ALA A 5 8.16 -2.10 10.39
CA ALA A 5 7.69 -3.09 9.43
C ALA A 5 7.69 -2.56 7.99
N GLN A 6 7.12 -1.38 7.78
CA GLN A 6 7.12 -0.70 6.48
C GLN A 6 8.54 -0.42 5.99
N THR A 7 9.43 0.02 6.88
CA THR A 7 10.82 0.31 6.55
C THR A 7 11.55 -0.95 6.08
N GLN A 8 11.38 -2.07 6.80
CA GLN A 8 11.97 -3.35 6.42
C GLN A 8 11.42 -3.85 5.07
N LEU A 9 10.12 -3.70 4.83
CA LEU A 9 9.51 -4.11 3.55
C LEU A 9 9.96 -3.22 2.37
N LEU A 10 10.18 -1.92 2.58
CA LEU A 10 10.80 -1.05 1.59
C LEU A 10 12.26 -1.45 1.30
N LEU A 11 13.02 -1.83 2.34
CA LEU A 11 14.38 -2.37 2.18
C LEU A 11 14.37 -3.72 1.45
N ALA A 12 13.36 -4.56 1.67
CA ALA A 12 13.19 -5.82 0.95
C ALA A 12 12.96 -5.57 -0.55
N GLU A 13 12.08 -4.64 -0.91
CA GLU A 13 11.86 -4.26 -2.31
C GLU A 13 13.09 -3.60 -2.92
N ALA A 14 13.73 -2.67 -2.21
CA ALA A 14 14.96 -2.01 -2.66
C ALA A 14 16.08 -3.02 -2.90
N ARG A 15 16.24 -3.99 -2.00
CA ARG A 15 17.25 -5.06 -2.15
C ARG A 15 16.90 -5.98 -3.31
N HIS A 16 15.64 -6.35 -3.50
CA HIS A 16 15.20 -7.19 -4.63
C HIS A 16 15.36 -6.49 -5.98
N ARG A 17 15.27 -5.15 -6.02
CA ARG A 17 15.53 -4.32 -7.21
C ARG A 17 17.00 -3.92 -7.38
N ASP A 18 17.88 -4.43 -6.53
CA ASP A 18 19.32 -4.10 -6.50
C ASP A 18 19.64 -2.60 -6.32
N TYR A 19 18.73 -1.85 -5.66
CA TYR A 19 19.00 -0.45 -5.27
C TYR A 19 19.97 -0.35 -4.09
N ILE A 20 20.10 -1.44 -3.32
CA ILE A 20 21.05 -1.57 -2.21
C ILE A 20 21.73 -2.94 -2.27
N THR A 21 22.92 -3.05 -1.68
CA THR A 21 23.72 -4.28 -1.67
C THR A 21 23.79 -4.99 -0.31
N THR A 22 23.47 -4.28 0.78
CA THR A 22 23.51 -4.82 2.14
C THR A 22 22.30 -5.72 2.42
N GLY A 23 22.53 -6.84 3.12
CA GLY A 23 21.50 -7.81 3.48
C GLY A 23 20.86 -8.51 2.29
N THR A 24 19.80 -9.25 2.56
CA THR A 24 19.01 -9.96 1.54
C THR A 24 17.55 -9.55 1.58
N ALA A 25 16.85 -9.66 0.44
CA ALA A 25 15.43 -9.36 0.37
C ALA A 25 14.60 -10.24 1.32
N LYS A 26 14.99 -11.52 1.49
CA LYS A 26 14.35 -12.46 2.42
C LYS A 26 14.47 -12.00 3.87
N GLU A 27 15.66 -11.60 4.31
CA GLU A 27 15.87 -11.13 5.69
C GLU A 27 15.00 -9.92 6.00
N TYR A 28 15.00 -8.92 5.11
CA TYR A 28 14.18 -7.74 5.27
C TYR A 28 12.68 -8.04 5.21
N TYR A 29 12.25 -8.92 4.31
CA TYR A 29 10.86 -9.35 4.21
C TYR A 29 10.36 -10.01 5.50
N GLU A 30 11.12 -10.99 6.01
CA GLU A 30 10.78 -11.70 7.25
C GLU A 30 10.83 -10.76 8.46
N ALA A 31 11.81 -9.84 8.51
CA ALA A 31 11.89 -8.81 9.56
C ALA A 31 10.70 -7.85 9.51
N GLY A 32 10.20 -7.51 8.32
CA GLY A 32 9.01 -6.69 8.14
C GLY A 32 7.74 -7.34 8.69
N ILE A 33 7.52 -8.62 8.36
CA ILE A 33 6.37 -9.39 8.85
C ILE A 33 6.40 -9.49 10.38
N ARG A 34 7.55 -9.92 10.94
CA ARG A 34 7.72 -10.02 12.40
C ARG A 34 7.54 -8.66 13.07
N GLY A 35 8.10 -7.61 12.47
CA GLY A 35 7.95 -6.24 12.95
C GLY A 35 6.50 -5.81 13.06
N HIS A 36 5.67 -6.11 12.06
CA HIS A 36 4.25 -5.78 12.08
C HIS A 36 3.48 -6.62 13.12
N MET A 37 3.79 -7.91 13.21
CA MET A 37 3.23 -8.81 14.21
C MET A 37 3.51 -8.34 15.65
N THR A 38 4.76 -7.97 15.95
CA THR A 38 5.13 -7.42 17.26
C THR A 38 4.56 -6.02 17.48
N GLN A 39 4.45 -5.18 16.44
CA GLN A 39 3.76 -3.90 16.56
C GLN A 39 2.31 -4.09 17.01
N ARG A 40 1.64 -5.14 16.50
CA ARG A 40 0.26 -5.47 16.89
C ARG A 40 0.13 -5.71 18.39
N ASP A 41 1.17 -6.27 19.02
CA ASP A 41 1.17 -6.59 20.44
C ASP A 41 1.13 -5.34 21.33
N MET A 42 1.45 -4.14 20.79
CA MET A 42 1.24 -2.88 21.51
C MET A 42 -0.24 -2.62 21.82
N TRP A 43 -1.16 -3.20 21.05
CA TRP A 43 -2.60 -3.14 21.29
C TRP A 43 -3.16 -4.39 21.99
N ALA A 44 -2.33 -5.41 22.24
CA ALA A 44 -2.73 -6.66 22.90
C ALA A 44 -3.16 -6.45 24.36
N THR A 45 -2.52 -5.52 25.06
CA THR A 45 -2.70 -5.33 26.51
C THR A 45 -3.67 -4.21 26.86
N THR A 46 -4.21 -3.49 25.87
CA THR A 46 -5.21 -2.44 26.06
C THR A 46 -6.61 -2.98 25.80
N ASN A 47 -7.53 -2.83 26.76
CA ASN A 47 -8.99 -3.00 26.59
C ASN A 47 -9.45 -4.33 25.97
N GLY A 48 -8.94 -5.48 26.42
CA GLY A 48 -9.35 -6.78 25.90
C GLY A 48 -8.83 -7.09 24.49
N GLY A 49 -7.68 -6.51 24.14
CA GLY A 49 -6.97 -6.80 22.91
C GLY A 49 -6.55 -8.28 22.74
N PRO A 50 -6.19 -8.69 21.52
CA PRO A 50 -5.78 -10.06 21.25
C PRO A 50 -4.48 -10.40 21.97
N SER A 51 -4.28 -11.65 22.37
CA SER A 51 -2.99 -12.09 22.94
C SER A 51 -1.80 -11.74 22.03
N PRO A 52 -0.61 -11.46 22.60
CA PRO A 52 0.60 -11.22 21.80
C PRO A 52 0.92 -12.38 20.85
N ILE A 53 1.45 -12.10 19.65
CA ILE A 53 1.90 -13.15 18.73
C ILE A 53 3.26 -13.67 19.18
N THR A 54 3.29 -14.92 19.62
CA THR A 54 4.52 -15.56 20.08
C THR A 54 5.49 -15.81 18.93
N LYS A 55 6.79 -15.88 19.23
CA LYS A 55 7.82 -16.19 18.23
C LYS A 55 7.54 -17.50 17.45
N PRO A 56 7.13 -18.61 18.07
CA PRO A 56 6.75 -19.81 17.32
C PRO A 56 5.59 -19.61 16.35
N GLU A 57 4.58 -18.80 16.69
CA GLU A 57 3.47 -18.48 15.78
C GLU A 57 3.95 -17.63 14.59
N GLN A 58 4.86 -16.67 14.84
CA GLN A 58 5.49 -15.89 13.77
C GLN A 58 6.33 -16.79 12.85
N ASP A 59 7.11 -17.72 13.43
CA ASP A 59 7.92 -18.68 12.69
C ASP A 59 7.04 -19.58 11.81
N ALA A 60 5.93 -20.09 12.36
CA ALA A 60 4.96 -20.90 11.63
C ALA A 60 4.28 -20.12 10.49
N TYR A 61 3.93 -18.85 10.71
CA TYR A 61 3.34 -18.01 9.67
C TYR A 61 4.28 -17.81 8.48
N LEU A 62 5.58 -17.58 8.73
CA LEU A 62 6.57 -17.44 7.67
C LEU A 62 6.80 -18.72 6.84
N GLN A 63 6.36 -19.88 7.33
CA GLN A 63 6.41 -21.14 6.60
C GLN A 63 5.13 -21.45 5.82
N GLN A 64 4.09 -20.62 5.90
CA GLN A 64 2.89 -20.83 5.10
C GLN A 64 3.22 -20.70 3.60
N PRO A 65 2.64 -21.53 2.71
CA PRO A 65 3.00 -21.55 1.29
C PRO A 65 2.93 -20.18 0.59
N ASP A 66 1.94 -19.35 0.95
CA ASP A 66 1.74 -18.02 0.35
C ASP A 66 2.66 -16.94 0.96
N VAL A 67 3.23 -17.20 2.13
CA VAL A 67 4.08 -16.25 2.89
C VAL A 67 5.56 -16.60 2.76
N LEU A 68 5.90 -17.87 2.56
CA LEU A 68 7.28 -18.31 2.41
C LEU A 68 7.96 -17.55 1.27
N PHE A 69 9.04 -16.83 1.59
CA PHE A 69 9.69 -15.93 0.64
C PHE A 69 10.15 -16.67 -0.63
N ASN A 70 9.72 -16.18 -1.78
CA ASN A 70 10.09 -16.67 -3.09
C ASN A 70 10.58 -15.51 -3.95
N SER A 71 11.84 -15.58 -4.38
CA SER A 71 12.46 -14.52 -5.19
C SER A 71 11.73 -14.28 -6.51
N ALA A 72 11.09 -15.29 -7.10
CA ALA A 72 10.35 -15.17 -8.35
C ALA A 72 9.05 -14.36 -8.22
N THR A 73 8.48 -14.29 -7.02
CA THR A 73 7.24 -13.55 -6.72
C THR A 73 7.45 -12.49 -5.63
N ALA A 74 8.70 -12.11 -5.35
CA ALA A 74 9.06 -11.28 -4.21
C ALA A 74 8.34 -9.93 -4.20
N LEU A 75 8.23 -9.24 -5.35
CA LEU A 75 7.53 -7.95 -5.40
C LEU A 75 6.06 -8.06 -4.99
N LYS A 76 5.38 -9.15 -5.39
CA LYS A 76 4.01 -9.44 -4.96
C LYS A 76 3.97 -9.66 -3.46
N GLN A 77 4.78 -10.58 -2.96
CA GLN A 77 4.80 -10.94 -1.53
C GLN A 77 5.14 -9.74 -0.64
N ILE A 78 6.17 -8.97 -0.99
CA ILE A 78 6.59 -7.78 -0.24
C ILE A 78 5.48 -6.74 -0.20
N ASN A 79 4.83 -6.44 -1.34
CA ASN A 79 3.81 -5.40 -1.37
C ASN A 79 2.47 -5.83 -0.76
N GLU A 80 2.12 -7.12 -0.84
CA GLU A 80 0.97 -7.66 -0.10
C GLU A 80 1.20 -7.56 1.41
N GLN A 81 2.40 -7.90 1.90
CA GLN A 81 2.74 -7.70 3.30
C GLN A 81 2.87 -6.22 3.68
N TYR A 82 3.28 -5.34 2.76
CA TYR A 82 3.29 -3.88 2.99
C TYR A 82 1.88 -3.32 3.11
N TRP A 83 0.95 -3.84 2.29
CA TRP A 83 -0.47 -3.52 2.39
C TRP A 83 -1.04 -3.93 3.75
N VAL A 84 -0.74 -5.16 4.21
CA VAL A 84 -1.11 -5.63 5.56
C VAL A 84 -0.45 -4.78 6.66
N ALA A 85 0.84 -4.46 6.53
CA ALA A 85 1.57 -3.65 7.51
C ALA A 85 1.15 -2.18 7.55
N SER A 86 0.37 -1.75 6.56
CA SER A 86 -0.24 -0.41 6.51
C SER A 86 -1.68 -0.42 7.04
N LEU A 87 -2.12 -1.50 7.70
CA LEU A 87 -3.38 -1.52 8.44
C LEU A 87 -3.40 -0.36 9.45
N MET A 88 -4.52 0.36 9.52
CA MET A 88 -4.68 1.65 10.23
C MET A 88 -4.02 2.88 9.56
N ILE A 89 -3.27 2.71 8.47
CA ILE A 89 -2.62 3.78 7.70
C ILE A 89 -3.21 3.82 6.29
N TRP A 90 -4.51 4.08 6.19
CA TRP A 90 -5.26 3.95 4.93
C TRP A 90 -4.64 4.72 3.76
N ALA A 91 -4.10 5.93 4.01
CA ALA A 91 -3.49 6.76 2.97
C ALA A 91 -2.24 6.09 2.38
N GLU A 92 -1.46 5.42 3.22
CA GLU A 92 -0.25 4.68 2.82
C GLU A 92 -0.61 3.37 2.12
N ALA A 93 -1.60 2.64 2.62
CA ALA A 93 -2.11 1.44 1.96
C ALA A 93 -2.63 1.75 0.55
N TRP A 94 -3.39 2.84 0.40
CA TRP A 94 -3.91 3.29 -0.90
C TRP A 94 -2.82 3.84 -1.82
N ALA A 95 -1.81 4.54 -1.29
CA ALA A 95 -0.67 4.97 -2.08
C ALA A 95 0.17 3.78 -2.59
N ASN A 96 0.48 2.81 -1.72
CA ASN A 96 1.26 1.65 -2.13
C ASN A 96 0.51 0.73 -3.08
N PHE A 97 -0.80 0.55 -2.92
CA PHE A 97 -1.63 -0.18 -3.88
C PHE A 97 -1.49 0.40 -5.29
N ARG A 98 -1.70 1.71 -5.45
CA ARG A 98 -1.55 2.41 -6.74
C ARG A 98 -0.12 2.33 -7.29
N ARG A 99 0.89 2.50 -6.43
CA ARG A 99 2.31 2.49 -6.85
C ARG A 99 2.81 1.10 -7.25
N SER A 100 2.37 0.07 -6.53
CA SER A 100 2.89 -1.30 -6.67
C SER A 100 2.06 -2.17 -7.62
N GLY A 101 0.75 -1.90 -7.73
CA GLY A 101 -0.22 -2.79 -8.36
C GLY A 101 -0.61 -4.00 -7.49
N TYR A 102 -0.21 -4.04 -6.21
CA TYR A 102 -0.48 -5.13 -5.27
C TYR A 102 -1.24 -4.66 -4.02
N PRO A 103 -2.12 -5.50 -3.44
CA PRO A 103 -2.59 -6.78 -3.98
C PRO A 103 -3.31 -6.59 -5.34
N GLN A 104 -3.34 -7.63 -6.17
CA GLN A 104 -4.04 -7.59 -7.45
C GLN A 104 -5.56 -7.69 -7.21
N LEU A 105 -6.17 -6.55 -6.94
CA LEU A 105 -7.61 -6.44 -6.70
C LEU A 105 -8.38 -6.40 -8.03
N SER A 106 -9.62 -6.88 -7.99
CA SER A 106 -10.59 -6.64 -9.07
C SER A 106 -11.42 -5.40 -8.73
N PRO A 107 -11.69 -4.50 -9.69
CA PRO A 107 -12.55 -3.35 -9.44
C PRO A 107 -13.96 -3.81 -9.07
N LEU A 108 -14.61 -3.07 -8.17
CA LEU A 108 -16.00 -3.31 -7.84
C LEU A 108 -16.87 -2.73 -8.97
N ASN A 109 -17.69 -3.57 -9.59
CA ASN A 109 -18.67 -3.16 -10.58
C ASN A 109 -20.07 -3.39 -9.99
N PHE A 110 -20.84 -2.31 -9.82
CA PHE A 110 -22.22 -2.39 -9.35
C PHE A 110 -23.10 -1.30 -9.97
N PRO A 111 -24.43 -1.53 -10.11
CA PRO A 111 -25.34 -0.53 -10.65
C PRO A 111 -25.30 0.77 -9.84
N GLY A 112 -24.98 1.89 -10.49
CA GLY A 112 -24.90 3.20 -9.85
C GLY A 112 -23.50 3.57 -9.34
N GLU A 113 -22.45 2.88 -9.79
CA GLU A 113 -21.07 3.30 -9.57
C GLU A 113 -20.81 4.73 -10.05
N ASP A 114 -19.92 5.42 -9.33
CA ASP A 114 -19.59 6.81 -9.65
C ASP A 114 -18.87 6.89 -11.01
N ARG A 115 -19.47 7.64 -11.94
CA ARG A 115 -18.97 7.85 -13.30
C ARG A 115 -17.59 8.51 -13.32
N PHE A 116 -17.19 9.18 -12.24
CA PHE A 116 -15.86 9.78 -12.11
C PHE A 116 -14.76 8.74 -11.80
N VAL A 117 -15.14 7.51 -11.40
CA VAL A 117 -14.24 6.36 -11.24
C VAL A 117 -14.10 5.56 -12.54
N THR A 118 -15.19 5.45 -13.32
CA THR A 118 -15.23 4.68 -14.57
C THR A 118 -14.43 5.28 -15.72
N ALA A 119 -13.96 6.51 -15.58
CA ALA A 119 -13.06 7.15 -16.55
C ALA A 119 -11.66 6.48 -16.63
N GLY A 120 -11.33 5.59 -15.68
CA GLY A 120 -10.04 4.86 -15.61
C GLY A 120 -10.19 3.34 -15.69
N ASP A 121 -9.41 2.62 -14.89
CA ASP A 121 -9.41 1.14 -14.78
C ASP A 121 -10.42 0.59 -13.76
N GLY A 122 -11.36 1.43 -13.30
CA GLY A 122 -12.35 1.09 -12.28
C GLY A 122 -11.87 1.30 -10.84
N PHE A 123 -10.67 1.85 -10.62
CA PHE A 123 -10.19 2.26 -9.30
C PHE A 123 -10.11 3.78 -9.14
N ILE A 124 -10.17 4.22 -7.88
CA ILE A 124 -9.91 5.60 -7.48
C ILE A 124 -8.39 5.80 -7.41
N HIS A 125 -7.86 6.66 -8.28
CA HIS A 125 -6.43 6.99 -8.37
C HIS A 125 -6.07 8.31 -7.71
N ARG A 126 -7.06 9.16 -7.46
CA ARG A 126 -6.92 10.42 -6.72
C ARG A 126 -8.26 10.91 -6.17
N LEU A 127 -8.20 11.94 -5.33
CA LEU A 127 -9.37 12.75 -5.00
C LEU A 127 -9.38 14.02 -5.88
N PRO A 128 -10.56 14.49 -6.32
CA PRO A 128 -10.69 15.72 -7.07
C PRO A 128 -10.35 16.94 -6.21
N TYR A 129 -10.07 18.08 -6.84
CA TYR A 129 -9.88 19.32 -6.10
C TYR A 129 -11.17 19.74 -5.38
N PRO A 130 -11.10 20.35 -4.18
CA PRO A 130 -12.30 20.82 -3.50
C PRO A 130 -13.11 21.81 -4.34
N LEU A 131 -14.44 21.68 -4.35
CA LEU A 131 -15.32 22.58 -5.10
C LEU A 131 -15.11 24.06 -4.75
N LYS A 132 -14.69 24.37 -3.52
CA LYS A 132 -14.37 25.72 -3.10
C LYS A 132 -13.22 26.33 -3.92
N GLU A 133 -12.19 25.55 -4.27
CA GLU A 133 -11.06 26.01 -5.08
C GLU A 133 -11.50 26.37 -6.50
N TRP A 134 -12.46 25.63 -7.06
CA TRP A 134 -13.08 25.98 -8.35
C TRP A 134 -13.81 27.33 -8.30
N SER A 135 -14.32 27.76 -7.14
CA SER A 135 -14.98 29.06 -7.00
C SER A 135 -14.02 30.22 -6.74
N ILE A 136 -12.94 29.99 -5.97
CA ILE A 136 -12.07 31.09 -5.50
C ILE A 136 -10.71 31.15 -6.20
N ASN A 137 -10.33 30.10 -6.93
CA ASN A 137 -8.99 29.90 -7.49
C ASN A 137 -9.04 29.19 -8.87
N SER A 138 -10.13 29.38 -9.61
CA SER A 138 -10.47 28.63 -10.83
C SER A 138 -9.33 28.55 -11.85
N THR A 139 -8.63 29.65 -12.10
CA THR A 139 -7.51 29.70 -13.07
C THR A 139 -6.41 28.70 -12.72
N ASN A 140 -6.01 28.61 -11.44
CA ASN A 140 -4.93 27.71 -11.03
C ASN A 140 -5.40 26.25 -10.98
N VAL A 141 -6.65 26.02 -10.56
CA VAL A 141 -7.25 24.68 -10.57
C VAL A 141 -7.36 24.14 -11.98
N GLN A 142 -7.81 24.96 -12.94
CA GLN A 142 -7.88 24.58 -14.34
C GLN A 142 -6.50 24.21 -14.89
N GLN A 143 -5.48 25.05 -14.66
CA GLN A 143 -4.11 24.74 -15.08
C GLN A 143 -3.57 23.45 -14.46
N ALA A 144 -3.89 23.18 -13.19
CA ALA A 144 -3.46 21.96 -12.52
C ALA A 144 -4.19 20.72 -13.07
N SER A 145 -5.51 20.83 -13.29
CA SER A 145 -6.34 19.82 -13.93
C SER A 145 -5.82 19.46 -15.32
N ASP A 146 -5.48 20.46 -16.15
CA ASP A 146 -4.96 20.23 -17.50
C ASP A 146 -3.63 19.48 -17.48
N ARG A 147 -2.72 19.81 -16.54
CA ARG A 147 -1.39 19.17 -16.43
C ARG A 147 -1.46 17.69 -16.07
N ILE A 148 -2.50 17.26 -15.36
CA ILE A 148 -2.65 15.88 -14.90
C ILE A 148 -3.65 15.07 -15.73
N GLY A 149 -4.30 15.70 -16.73
CA GLY A 149 -5.26 15.02 -17.62
C GLY A 149 -6.69 15.00 -17.08
N GLY A 150 -7.09 16.02 -16.32
CA GLY A 150 -8.44 16.23 -15.79
C GLY A 150 -8.57 16.08 -14.27
N ASP A 151 -9.69 16.54 -13.72
CA ASP A 151 -10.02 16.51 -12.29
C ASP A 151 -11.03 15.41 -11.93
N ASN A 152 -10.77 14.19 -12.41
CA ASN A 152 -11.60 13.02 -12.11
C ASN A 152 -10.89 12.04 -11.18
N MET A 153 -11.66 11.22 -10.45
CA MET A 153 -11.12 10.24 -9.51
C MET A 153 -10.29 9.14 -10.18
N GLY A 154 -10.61 8.77 -11.43
CA GLY A 154 -9.85 7.81 -12.23
C GLY A 154 -8.54 8.36 -12.82
N THR A 155 -8.28 9.66 -12.76
CA THR A 155 -7.06 10.26 -13.33
C THR A 155 -5.84 9.92 -12.45
N ARG A 156 -4.80 9.33 -13.05
CA ARG A 156 -3.57 8.95 -12.32
C ARG A 156 -2.72 10.14 -11.95
N VAL A 157 -2.07 10.05 -10.80
CA VAL A 157 -1.05 11.02 -10.36
C VAL A 157 0.31 10.69 -10.98
N PHE A 158 1.27 11.62 -10.91
CA PHE A 158 2.53 11.52 -11.67
C PHE A 158 3.34 10.24 -11.38
N TRP A 159 3.31 9.71 -10.16
CA TRP A 159 4.04 8.50 -9.75
C TRP A 159 3.25 7.20 -9.96
N ASP A 160 1.96 7.30 -10.22
CA ASP A 160 1.05 6.17 -10.42
C ASP A 160 1.10 5.75 -11.89
N LYS A 161 1.90 4.70 -12.16
CA LYS A 161 2.25 4.24 -13.52
C LYS A 161 1.84 2.80 -13.80
N LYS A 162 1.18 2.13 -12.86
CA LYS A 162 0.91 0.68 -12.92
C LYS A 162 -0.50 0.38 -13.35
#